data_AF-A0A960T2N7-F1
#
_entry.id   AF-A0A960T2N7-F1
#
_cell.length_a   1.000
_cell.length_b   1.000
_cell.length_c   1.000
_cell.angle_alpha   90.00
_cell.angle_beta   90.00
_cell.angle_gamma   90.00
#
_symmetry.space_group_name_H-M   'P 1'
#
loop_
_entity.id
_entity.type
_entity.pdbx_description
1 polymer ?
#
loop_
_entity_poly.entity_id
_entity_poly.type
_entity_poly.pdbx_seq_one_letter_code
_entity_poly.pdbx_strand_id
1 'polypeptide(L)'
;ILTVIVEESATTKNDGKSTSERKNTQGFSLSKFFFPYFKPNQGLDDTNGSGDPIGFDWSSNNKFEGSGKNDSQHKLYTVMQVRIIEEIRDGHFYIKGFRKLNIDGKEKEMFISGVIRQRDIAPDNTILSSRIADAEIEIEGEMSNEVLKPGLLHRLLNFVL
;
A
#
# COMPACT_ATOMS: atom_id res chain seq x y z
N ILE A 1 25.66 -6.28 -31.66
CA ILE A 1 24.61 -5.46 -30.99
C ILE A 1 23.31 -6.23 -31.14
N LEU A 2 22.52 -6.35 -30.08
CA LEU A 2 21.28 -7.11 -30.06
C LEU A 2 20.10 -6.19 -29.71
N THR A 3 18.91 -6.56 -30.17
CA THR A 3 17.66 -5.86 -29.85
C THR A 3 16.87 -6.67 -28.84
N VAL A 4 16.63 -6.10 -27.67
CA VAL A 4 15.77 -6.72 -26.65
C VAL A 4 14.38 -6.13 -26.75
N ILE A 5 13.38 -7.00 -26.88
CA ILE A 5 11.96 -6.68 -26.79
C ILE A 5 11.52 -7.06 -25.39
N VAL A 6 11.12 -6.08 -24.61
CA VAL A 6 10.68 -6.23 -23.23
C VAL A 6 9.17 -6.31 -23.19
N GLU A 7 8.66 -7.40 -22.63
CA GLU A 7 7.23 -7.65 -22.44
C GLU A 7 7.00 -8.13 -20.99
N GLU A 8 6.83 -7.19 -20.06
CA GLU A 8 6.60 -7.50 -18.65
C GLU A 8 5.16 -7.21 -18.24
N SER A 9 4.53 -8.15 -17.54
CA SER A 9 3.19 -7.98 -16.98
C SER A 9 3.21 -8.31 -15.49
N ALA A 10 2.93 -7.33 -14.63
CA ALA A 10 2.81 -7.49 -13.20
C ALA A 10 1.36 -7.22 -12.77
N THR A 11 0.72 -8.18 -12.12
CA THR A 11 -0.64 -8.04 -11.56
C THR A 11 -0.57 -8.19 -10.05
N THR A 12 -0.93 -7.14 -9.31
CA THR A 12 -1.00 -7.14 -7.85
C THR A 12 -2.47 -7.15 -7.44
N LYS A 13 -2.90 -8.22 -6.76
CA LYS A 13 -4.24 -8.34 -6.17
C LYS A 13 -4.13 -8.23 -4.66
N ASN A 14 -4.74 -7.20 -4.08
CA ASN A 14 -4.82 -7.01 -2.63
C ASN A 14 -6.28 -6.99 -2.18
N ASP A 15 -6.69 -8.06 -1.49
CA ASP A 15 -8.00 -8.22 -0.86
C ASP A 15 -7.88 -7.90 0.65
N GLY A 16 -8.17 -6.66 1.05
CA GLY A 16 -8.16 -6.23 2.44
C GLY A 16 -9.56 -6.25 3.07
N LYS A 17 -9.85 -7.22 3.93
CA LYS A 17 -11.08 -7.24 4.76
C LYS A 17 -10.71 -6.96 6.22
N SER A 18 -11.17 -5.83 6.77
CA SER A 18 -10.93 -5.46 8.17
C SER A 18 -12.26 -5.29 8.90
N THR A 19 -12.47 -6.13 9.92
CA THR A 19 -13.61 -6.08 10.82
C THR A 19 -13.10 -5.72 12.22
N SER A 20 -13.50 -4.57 12.75
CA SER A 20 -13.09 -4.12 14.09
C SER A 20 -14.32 -3.85 14.95
N GLU A 21 -14.44 -4.57 16.06
CA GLU A 21 -15.49 -4.40 17.06
C GLU A 21 -14.88 -3.72 18.30
N ARG A 22 -15.33 -2.50 18.62
CA ARG A 22 -14.96 -1.79 19.86
C ARG A 22 -16.18 -1.70 20.78
N LYS A 23 -16.17 -2.48 21.86
CA LYS A 23 -17.14 -2.40 22.96
C LYS A 23 -16.52 -1.63 24.12
N ASN A 24 -17.02 -0.44 24.41
CA ASN A 24 -16.63 0.32 25.60
C ASN A 24 -17.84 0.45 26.53
N THR A 25 -17.84 -0.31 27.62
CA THR A 25 -18.85 -0.22 28.68
C THR A 25 -18.19 0.45 29.89
N GLN A 26 -18.30 1.77 29.98
CA GLN A 26 -17.95 2.51 31.20
C GLN A 26 -19.23 3.05 31.83
N GLY A 27 -19.68 2.40 32.90
CA GLY A 27 -20.76 2.89 33.74
C GLY A 27 -20.26 4.03 34.62
N PHE A 28 -20.69 5.26 34.32
CA PHE A 28 -20.44 6.42 35.17
C PHE A 28 -21.65 6.64 36.09
N SER A 29 -21.57 6.16 37.34
CA SER A 29 -22.63 6.36 38.34
C SER A 29 -22.43 7.71 39.06
N LEU A 30 -23.25 8.68 38.70
CA LEU A 30 -23.30 10.02 39.33
C LEU A 30 -23.82 9.98 40.78
N SER A 31 -24.51 8.91 41.16
CA SER A 31 -25.15 8.73 42.46
C SER A 31 -24.16 8.81 43.64
N LYS A 32 -22.92 8.35 43.43
CA LYS A 32 -21.84 8.42 44.44
C LYS A 32 -21.28 9.82 44.66
N PHE A 33 -21.49 10.74 43.72
CA PHE A 33 -20.95 12.10 43.78
C PHE A 33 -21.92 13.09 44.41
N PHE A 34 -23.23 12.89 44.24
CA PHE A 34 -24.27 13.78 44.77
C PHE A 34 -24.71 13.46 46.20
N PHE A 35 -24.60 12.20 46.66
CA PHE A 35 -25.00 11.80 48.02
C PHE A 35 -23.95 10.89 48.68
N PRO A 36 -22.84 11.44 49.21
CA PRO A 36 -21.72 10.64 49.73
C PRO A 36 -22.03 9.90 51.04
N TYR A 37 -23.13 10.24 51.72
CA TYR A 37 -23.51 9.66 53.02
C TYR A 37 -24.63 8.62 52.95
N PHE A 38 -25.16 8.32 51.76
CA PHE A 38 -26.18 7.28 51.62
C PHE A 38 -25.51 5.91 51.56
N LYS A 39 -25.35 5.26 52.71
CA LYS A 39 -25.00 3.84 52.80
C LYS A 39 -26.30 3.04 52.69
N PRO A 40 -26.56 2.28 51.61
CA PRO A 40 -27.68 1.36 51.58
C PRO A 40 -27.38 0.25 52.60
N ASN A 41 -28.00 0.37 53.77
CA ASN A 41 -27.94 -0.66 54.79
C ASN A 41 -28.77 -1.84 54.25
N GLN A 42 -28.15 -3.00 54.14
CA GLN A 42 -28.85 -4.22 53.73
C GLN A 42 -29.87 -4.58 54.81
N GLY A 43 -31.15 -4.54 54.43
CA GLY A 43 -32.28 -4.90 55.28
C GLY A 43 -32.99 -3.69 55.87
N LEU A 44 -34.13 -3.33 55.28
CA LEU A 44 -35.36 -2.85 55.93
C LEU A 44 -36.42 -2.68 54.82
N ASP A 45 -37.62 -3.19 55.12
CA ASP A 45 -38.79 -3.34 54.24
C ASP A 45 -39.12 -2.13 53.35
N ASP A 46 -39.49 -2.44 52.11
CA ASP A 46 -40.14 -1.57 51.13
C ASP A 46 -41.49 -1.07 51.68
N THR A 47 -41.48 0.07 52.37
CA THR A 47 -42.66 0.94 52.41
C THR A 47 -42.23 2.41 52.47
N ASN A 48 -42.40 3.07 51.33
CA ASN A 48 -42.31 4.52 51.10
C ASN A 48 -40.90 5.12 51.14
N GLY A 49 -40.30 5.22 49.95
CA GLY A 49 -39.11 6.05 49.71
C GLY A 49 -37.90 5.31 49.14
N SER A 50 -38.12 4.32 48.26
CA SER A 50 -37.03 3.65 47.53
C SER A 50 -36.49 4.58 46.44
N GLY A 51 -35.51 5.41 46.82
CA GLY A 51 -34.69 6.16 45.88
C GLY A 51 -33.85 5.20 45.05
N ASP A 52 -34.36 4.82 43.88
CA ASP A 52 -33.54 4.25 42.83
C ASP A 52 -32.46 5.27 42.44
N PRO A 53 -31.16 4.94 42.51
CA PRO A 53 -30.14 5.81 41.95
C PRO A 53 -30.40 5.93 40.44
N ILE A 54 -30.70 7.15 39.98
CA ILE A 54 -30.85 7.47 38.56
C ILE A 54 -29.49 7.21 37.88
N GLY A 55 -29.32 6.02 37.31
CA GLY A 55 -28.18 5.62 36.50
C GLY A 55 -28.41 6.06 35.06
N PHE A 56 -27.52 6.90 34.52
CA PHE A 56 -27.47 7.21 33.10
C PHE A 56 -26.59 6.16 32.41
N ASP A 57 -27.20 5.12 31.87
CA ASP A 57 -26.50 4.10 31.08
C ASP A 57 -26.38 4.56 29.62
N TRP A 58 -25.21 5.08 29.23
CA TRP A 58 -24.87 5.32 27.83
C TRP A 58 -24.06 4.12 27.31
N SER A 59 -24.68 3.30 26.45
CA SER A 59 -23.97 2.27 25.67
C SER A 59 -23.80 2.73 24.22
N SER A 60 -22.59 2.59 23.67
CA SER A 60 -22.29 2.91 22.26
C SER A 60 -21.63 1.69 21.63
N ASN A 61 -22.24 1.17 20.56
CA ASN A 61 -21.78 -0.02 19.85
C ASN A 61 -21.47 0.37 18.40
N ASN A 62 -20.19 0.61 18.09
CA ASN A 62 -19.75 0.97 16.74
C ASN A 62 -19.16 -0.27 16.05
N LYS A 63 -19.82 -0.75 14.99
CA LYS A 63 -19.34 -1.81 14.11
C LYS A 63 -18.77 -1.18 12.84
N PHE A 64 -17.48 -1.41 12.56
CA PHE A 64 -16.84 -0.95 11.33
C PHE A 64 -16.49 -2.14 10.44
N GLU A 65 -17.08 -2.16 9.24
CA GLU A 65 -16.78 -3.12 8.18
C GLU A 65 -16.22 -2.37 6.98
N GLY A 66 -14.94 -2.57 6.68
CA GLY A 66 -14.27 -2.01 5.52
C GLY A 66 -13.72 -3.10 4.62
N SER A 67 -14.13 -3.10 3.34
CA SER A 67 -13.52 -3.93 2.29
C SER A 67 -12.80 -3.03 1.30
N GLY A 68 -11.49 -3.22 1.14
CA GLY A 68 -10.69 -2.61 0.08
C GLY A 68 -10.23 -3.67 -0.90
N LYS A 69 -10.67 -3.58 -2.16
CA LYS A 69 -10.10 -4.32 -3.28
C LYS A 69 -9.19 -3.39 -4.07
N ASN A 70 -7.92 -3.74 -4.18
CA ASN A 70 -7.00 -3.05 -5.06
C ASN A 70 -6.42 -4.05 -6.07
N ASP A 71 -6.89 -3.97 -7.31
CA ASP A 71 -6.37 -4.71 -8.44
C ASP A 71 -5.51 -3.75 -9.28
N SER A 72 -4.19 -3.84 -9.16
CA SER A 72 -3.27 -3.05 -10.00
C SER A 72 -2.65 -3.93 -11.06
N GLN A 73 -2.88 -3.59 -12.33
CA GLN A 73 -2.27 -4.25 -13.48
C GLN A 73 -1.27 -3.30 -14.13
N HIS A 74 0.00 -3.70 -14.19
CA HIS A 74 1.06 -2.99 -14.88
C HIS A 74 1.54 -3.82 -16.06
N LYS A 75 1.50 -3.24 -17.27
CA LYS A 75 2.07 -3.82 -18.49
C LYS A 75 3.16 -2.89 -18.99
N LEU A 76 4.31 -3.47 -19.32
CA LEU A 76 5.45 -2.77 -19.86
C LEU A 76 5.81 -3.40 -21.21
N TYR A 77 5.76 -2.59 -22.26
CA TYR A 77 6.21 -2.95 -23.59
C TYR A 77 7.25 -1.94 -24.07
N THR A 78 8.48 -2.38 -24.29
CA THR A 78 9.55 -1.50 -24.78
C THR A 78 10.57 -2.28 -25.60
N VAL A 79 11.31 -1.58 -26.45
CA VAL A 79 12.38 -2.17 -27.26
C VAL A 79 13.64 -1.36 -27.03
N MET A 80 14.77 -2.01 -26.79
CA MET A 80 16.05 -1.32 -26.69
C MET A 80 17.22 -2.16 -27.19
N GLN A 81 18.30 -1.47 -27.54
CA GLN A 81 19.52 -2.14 -27.97
C GLN A 81 20.44 -2.43 -26.79
N VAL A 82 21.03 -3.62 -26.78
CA VAL A 82 21.96 -4.08 -25.77
C VAL A 82 23.28 -4.52 -26.42
N ARG A 83 24.33 -4.56 -25.61
CA ARG A 83 25.66 -5.03 -26.01
C ARG A 83 26.01 -6.26 -25.20
N ILE A 84 26.74 -7.16 -25.83
CA ILE A 84 27.40 -8.26 -25.13
C ILE A 84 28.64 -7.68 -24.45
N ILE A 85 28.75 -7.88 -23.14
CA ILE A 85 29.86 -7.39 -22.32
C ILE A 85 30.94 -8.46 -22.24
N GLU A 86 30.54 -9.70 -21.97
CA GLU A 86 31.44 -10.84 -21.84
C GLU A 86 30.74 -12.15 -22.19
N GLU A 87 31.56 -13.16 -22.49
CA GLU A 87 31.13 -14.55 -22.60
C GLU A 87 31.44 -15.26 -21.29
N ILE A 88 30.43 -15.84 -20.64
CA ILE A 88 30.61 -16.46 -19.32
C ILE A 88 31.09 -17.91 -19.47
N ARG A 89 30.34 -18.71 -20.24
CA ARG A 89 30.55 -20.16 -20.41
C ARG A 89 29.90 -20.64 -21.70
N ASP A 90 30.62 -21.41 -22.51
CA ASP A 90 30.13 -22.23 -23.64
C ASP A 90 28.89 -21.66 -24.37
N GLY A 91 29.02 -20.49 -25.01
CA GLY A 91 27.93 -19.88 -25.80
C GLY A 91 26.84 -19.15 -24.98
N HIS A 92 27.12 -18.85 -23.71
CA HIS A 92 26.34 -17.92 -22.90
C HIS A 92 27.02 -16.55 -22.83
N PHE A 93 26.23 -15.51 -23.03
CA PHE A 93 26.69 -14.12 -23.08
C PHE A 93 26.03 -13.30 -21.99
N TYR A 94 26.82 -12.50 -21.28
CA TYR A 94 26.28 -11.45 -20.43
C TYR A 94 26.00 -10.21 -21.29
N ILE A 95 24.78 -9.71 -21.22
CA ILE A 95 24.36 -8.51 -21.95
C ILE A 95 24.07 -7.37 -20.99
N LYS A 96 24.34 -6.16 -21.44
CA LYS A 96 23.98 -4.92 -20.76
C LYS A 96 23.56 -3.87 -21.78
N GLY A 97 22.52 -3.13 -21.46
CA GLY A 97 22.08 -1.97 -22.22
C GLY A 97 21.63 -0.85 -21.30
N PHE A 98 21.88 0.37 -21.76
CA PHE A 98 21.40 1.59 -21.13
C PHE A 98 20.71 2.43 -22.20
N ARG A 99 19.53 2.96 -21.88
CA ARG A 99 18.80 3.86 -22.76
C ARG A 99 18.19 5.00 -21.95
N LYS A 100 18.60 6.22 -22.30
CA LYS A 100 17.97 7.45 -21.82
C LYS A 100 16.88 7.89 -22.79
N LEU A 101 15.70 8.19 -22.26
CA LEU A 101 14.51 8.61 -22.99
C LEU A 101 14.02 9.92 -22.37
N ASN A 102 13.59 10.86 -23.20
CA ASN A 102 12.83 12.01 -22.72
C ASN A 102 11.37 11.82 -23.17
N ILE A 103 10.47 11.63 -22.21
CA ILE A 103 9.04 11.44 -22.46
C ILE A 103 8.30 12.55 -21.74
N ASP A 104 7.59 13.39 -22.50
CA ASP A 104 6.81 14.52 -21.99
C ASP A 104 7.60 15.48 -21.10
N GLY A 105 8.85 15.76 -21.48
CA GLY A 105 9.73 16.67 -20.74
C GLY A 105 10.34 16.06 -19.47
N LYS A 106 10.06 14.79 -19.19
CA LYS A 106 10.68 14.04 -18.08
C LYS A 106 11.73 13.10 -18.62
N GLU A 107 12.91 13.15 -18.02
CA GLU A 107 13.95 12.17 -18.31
C GLU A 107 13.59 10.83 -17.66
N LYS A 108 13.73 9.77 -18.44
CA LYS A 108 13.56 8.39 -18.01
C LYS A 108 14.80 7.61 -18.42
N GLU A 109 15.30 6.81 -17.51
CA GLU A 109 16.48 6.00 -17.71
C GLU A 109 16.08 4.54 -17.61
N MET A 110 16.58 3.74 -18.55
CA MET A 110 16.27 2.32 -18.64
C MET A 110 17.56 1.53 -18.68
N PHE A 111 17.68 0.59 -17.75
CA PHE A 111 18.78 -0.34 -17.66
C PHE A 111 18.26 -1.76 -17.87
N ILE A 112 18.96 -2.52 -18.70
CA ILE A 112 18.71 -3.94 -18.88
C ILE A 112 20.02 -4.69 -18.73
N SER A 113 20.00 -5.74 -17.92
CA SER A 113 21.11 -6.69 -17.84
C SER A 113 20.61 -8.12 -17.71
N GLY A 114 21.48 -9.09 -18.03
CA GLY A 114 21.16 -10.50 -17.86
C GLY A 114 22.04 -11.40 -18.73
N VAL A 115 21.78 -12.70 -18.65
CA VAL A 115 22.52 -13.72 -19.38
C VAL A 115 21.65 -14.31 -20.48
N ILE A 116 22.20 -14.41 -21.69
CA ILE A 116 21.51 -14.96 -22.86
C ILE A 116 22.28 -16.13 -23.45
N ARG A 117 21.59 -16.96 -24.21
CA ARG A 117 22.18 -18.08 -24.95
C ARG A 117 22.12 -17.78 -26.43
N GLN A 118 23.10 -18.25 -27.20
CA GLN A 118 23.11 -18.01 -28.64
C GLN A 118 21.83 -18.47 -29.36
N ARG A 119 21.24 -19.58 -28.92
CA ARG A 119 20.01 -20.15 -29.50
C ARG A 119 18.73 -19.32 -29.27
N ASP A 120 18.75 -18.43 -28.27
CA ASP A 120 17.59 -17.59 -27.94
C ASP A 120 17.56 -16.31 -28.78
N ILE A 121 18.62 -16.05 -29.55
CA ILE A 121 18.75 -14.91 -30.48
C ILE A 121 18.10 -15.30 -31.80
N ALA A 122 17.09 -14.54 -32.22
CA ALA A 122 16.44 -14.71 -33.50
C ALA A 122 17.35 -14.26 -34.67
N PRO A 123 17.09 -14.69 -35.92
CA PRO A 123 17.93 -14.36 -37.08
C PRO A 123 18.09 -12.87 -37.36
N ASP A 124 17.18 -12.04 -36.85
CA ASP A 124 17.19 -10.58 -36.93
C ASP A 124 17.92 -9.91 -35.75
N ASN A 125 18.67 -10.69 -34.94
CA ASN A 125 19.36 -10.26 -33.72
C ASN A 125 18.42 -9.75 -32.62
N THR A 126 17.18 -10.23 -32.58
CA THR A 126 16.23 -9.91 -31.52
C THR A 126 16.17 -10.99 -30.44
N ILE A 127 15.82 -10.58 -29.22
CA ILE A 127 15.54 -11.48 -28.10
C ILE A 127 14.40 -10.91 -27.23
N LEU A 128 13.53 -11.79 -26.74
CA LEU A 128 12.46 -11.42 -25.81
C LEU A 128 13.01 -11.36 -24.38
N SER A 129 12.52 -10.43 -23.54
CA SER A 129 12.91 -10.35 -22.12
C SER A 129 12.68 -11.66 -21.38
N SER A 130 11.61 -12.38 -21.73
CA SER A 130 11.28 -13.70 -21.18
C SER A 130 12.31 -14.80 -21.46
N ARG A 131 13.23 -14.59 -22.41
CA ARG A 131 14.31 -15.53 -22.77
C ARG A 131 15.67 -15.13 -22.19
N ILE A 132 15.73 -14.07 -21.40
CA ILE A 132 16.94 -13.61 -20.72
C ILE A 132 16.95 -14.24 -19.32
N ALA A 133 18.02 -14.95 -18.97
CA ALA A 133 18.21 -15.48 -17.63
C ALA A 133 18.71 -14.37 -16.69
N ASP A 134 18.21 -14.37 -15.45
CA ASP A 134 18.50 -13.35 -14.44
C ASP A 134 18.33 -11.92 -14.99
N ALA A 135 17.24 -11.73 -15.75
CA ALA A 135 16.93 -10.45 -16.38
C ALA A 135 16.63 -9.40 -15.32
N GLU A 136 17.46 -8.36 -15.28
CA GLU A 136 17.25 -7.18 -14.47
C GLU A 136 16.84 -6.04 -15.40
N ILE A 137 15.62 -5.54 -15.22
CA ILE A 137 15.05 -4.45 -16.01
C ILE A 137 14.64 -3.37 -15.03
N GLU A 138 15.38 -2.27 -15.07
CA GLU A 138 15.13 -1.11 -14.25
C GLU A 138 14.67 0.05 -15.13
N ILE A 139 13.60 0.71 -14.68
CA ILE A 139 13.09 1.93 -15.29
C ILE A 139 13.04 2.97 -14.20
N GLU A 140 14.02 3.87 -14.23
CA GLU A 140 14.00 5.06 -13.42
C GLU A 140 13.25 6.16 -14.15
N GLY A 141 12.28 6.75 -13.47
CA GLY A 141 11.57 7.93 -13.94
C GLY A 141 11.59 8.97 -12.85
N GLU A 142 11.69 10.23 -13.23
CA GLU A 142 11.60 11.33 -12.28
C GLU A 142 10.21 11.32 -11.61
N MET A 143 10.18 10.85 -10.36
CA MET A 143 9.00 10.96 -9.51
C MET A 143 8.87 12.43 -9.16
N SER A 144 8.09 13.15 -9.96
CA SER A 144 7.59 14.47 -9.58
C SER A 144 6.74 14.29 -8.32
N ASN A 145 7.40 14.39 -7.16
CA ASN A 145 6.76 14.61 -5.88
C ASN A 145 6.13 16.00 -5.93
N GLU A 146 5.03 16.14 -6.65
CA GLU A 146 4.05 17.15 -6.32
C GLU A 146 3.52 16.76 -4.94
N VAL A 147 4.22 17.22 -3.91
CA VAL A 147 3.70 17.28 -2.55
C VAL A 147 2.39 18.05 -2.68
N LEU A 148 1.27 17.33 -2.66
CA LEU A 148 -0.07 17.88 -2.62
C LEU A 148 -0.07 18.89 -1.47
N LYS A 149 0.00 20.17 -1.81
CA LYS A 149 0.01 21.27 -0.83
C LYS A 149 -1.15 21.00 0.13
N PRO A 150 -0.93 20.93 1.46
CA PRO A 150 -2.00 20.63 2.38
C PRO A 150 -3.14 21.63 2.15
N GLY A 151 -4.30 21.09 1.78
CA GLY A 151 -5.48 21.89 1.43
C GLY A 151 -5.91 22.77 2.60
N LEU A 152 -6.75 23.77 2.29
CA LEU A 152 -7.26 24.77 3.24
C LEU A 152 -7.79 24.18 4.56
N LEU A 153 -8.27 22.94 4.56
CA LEU A 153 -8.72 22.21 5.76
C LEU A 153 -7.63 22.06 6.83
N HIS A 154 -6.37 21.86 6.45
CA HIS A 154 -5.26 21.74 7.41
C HIS A 154 -4.95 23.10 8.08
N ARG A 155 -5.27 24.23 7.41
CA ARG A 155 -5.15 25.58 7.99
C ARG A 155 -6.29 25.94 8.96
N LEU A 156 -7.47 25.34 8.81
CA LEU A 156 -8.58 25.58 9.72
C LEU A 156 -8.43 24.81 11.05
N LEU A 157 -7.86 23.60 11.00
CA LEU A 157 -7.68 22.77 12.21
C LEU A 157 -6.57 23.29 13.15
N ASN A 158 -5.62 24.09 12.68
CA ASN A 158 -4.61 24.74 13.53
C ASN A 158 -5.06 26.11 14.09
N PHE A 159 -6.24 26.62 13.74
CA PHE A 159 -6.73 27.92 14.24
C PHE A 159 -7.58 27.81 15.52
N VAL A 160 -8.05 26.60 15.85
CA VAL A 160 -9.01 26.36 16.96
C VAL A 160 -8.43 25.46 18.06
N LEU A 161 -7.14 25.12 17.99
CA LEU A 161 -6.43 24.43 19.08
C LEU A 161 -5.24 25.26 19.57
#